data_AF-A0A7J9G2X0-F1
#
_entry.id   AF-A0A7J9G2X0-F1
#
_cell.length_a   1.000
_cell.length_b   1.000
_cell.length_c   1.000
_cell.angle_alpha   90.00
_cell.angle_beta   90.00
_cell.angle_gamma   90.00
#
_symmetry.space_group_name_H-M   'P 1'
#
loop_
_entity.id
_entity.type
_entity.pdbx_description
1 polymer ?
#
loop_
_entity_poly.entity_id
_entity_poly.type
_entity_poly.pdbx_seq_one_letter_code
_entity_poly.pdbx_strand_id
1 'polypeptide(L)'
;AVVTIFNFQQYRHIQAPGWTLGWKWSKKEVIWSMMGGQTTEQGDCSRFKGNIPHCCKKDPTVVDLLPGTPYNQQIANCCKGGVLNSWVQDPATAASSFQVSVGQAGTTNKTVRVPKNFTLKAPGPGYTCGPAKIVKPSRFVTADKRRVTQALMTWNVTCTYSQFLAQKTPTCCVSLSSFYNETIVPCPQCACGCQNTSQPGSCVDYVPLVQCTSHMCPVRVHWHVKQNYKEYWRVKVTITNFNYNMNYTQWNLVVQHPNFDNLTQIFSFNYKSLTPYTAINDTAMLWGVKFYNDLLSQAGQLGNVQSELLFRKDKATFTFEKGWAF
;
A
#
# COMPACT_ATOMS: atom_id res chain seq x y z
N ALA A 1 -14.34 5.83 -22.56
CA ALA A 1 -13.84 6.58 -21.39
C ALA A 1 -12.61 5.86 -20.85
N VAL A 2 -11.65 6.59 -20.28
CA VAL A 2 -10.48 6.01 -19.61
C VAL A 2 -10.62 6.27 -18.12
N VAL A 3 -10.39 5.23 -17.31
CA VAL A 3 -10.38 5.29 -15.86
C VAL A 3 -8.94 5.07 -15.41
N THR A 4 -8.42 5.97 -14.59
CA THR A 4 -7.07 5.87 -14.03
C THR A 4 -7.13 5.90 -12.52
N ILE A 5 -6.50 4.93 -11.88
CA ILE A 5 -6.35 4.80 -10.44
C ILE A 5 -4.92 5.19 -10.09
N PHE A 6 -4.76 6.16 -9.21
CA PHE A 6 -3.46 6.59 -8.70
C PHE A 6 -3.35 6.20 -7.22
N ASN A 7 -2.26 5.51 -6.88
CA ASN A 7 -1.87 5.28 -5.51
C ASN A 7 -0.97 6.40 -5.00
N PHE A 8 -1.58 7.42 -4.39
CA PHE A 8 -0.84 8.52 -3.76
C PHE A 8 -0.37 8.19 -2.34
N GLN A 9 -0.55 6.95 -1.85
CA GLN A 9 0.00 6.56 -0.57
C GLN A 9 1.52 6.58 -0.62
N GLN A 10 2.14 7.25 0.35
CA GLN A 10 3.58 7.44 0.36
C GLN A 10 4.33 6.11 0.51
N TYR A 11 3.88 5.23 1.40
CA TYR A 11 4.59 3.99 1.75
C TYR A 11 3.70 2.73 1.72
N ARG A 12 2.45 2.82 1.27
CA ARG A 12 1.55 1.66 1.19
C ARG A 12 1.42 1.19 -0.26
N HIS A 13 1.71 -0.08 -0.49
CA HIS A 13 1.45 -0.75 -1.76
C HIS A 13 0.04 -1.33 -1.78
N ILE A 14 -0.51 -1.51 -2.97
CA ILE A 14 -1.58 -2.48 -3.22
C ILE A 14 -0.89 -3.72 -3.78
N GLN A 15 -0.80 -4.78 -2.96
CA GLN A 15 -0.17 -6.05 -3.34
C GLN A 15 -1.17 -6.96 -4.05
N ALA A 16 -0.70 -8.11 -4.55
CA ALA A 16 -1.58 -9.16 -5.08
C ALA A 16 -2.57 -9.62 -3.99
N PRO A 17 -3.84 -9.94 -4.31
CA PRO A 17 -4.45 -10.07 -5.65
C PRO A 17 -4.80 -8.75 -6.36
N GLY A 18 -4.39 -7.61 -5.81
CA GLY A 18 -4.54 -6.30 -6.45
C GLY A 18 -5.78 -5.53 -6.01
N TRP A 19 -5.99 -4.37 -6.64
CA TRP A 19 -7.19 -3.58 -6.43
C TRP A 19 -8.41 -4.17 -7.16
N THR A 20 -9.58 -3.89 -6.61
CA THR A 20 -10.88 -4.15 -7.22
C THR A 20 -11.73 -2.89 -7.08
N LEU A 21 -12.19 -2.35 -8.19
CA LEU A 21 -12.95 -1.10 -8.26
C LEU A 21 -14.41 -1.38 -8.62
N GLY A 22 -15.33 -0.99 -7.75
CA GLY A 22 -16.77 -1.06 -8.01
C GLY A 22 -17.40 0.32 -8.03
N TRP A 23 -18.50 0.47 -8.76
CA TRP A 23 -19.35 1.67 -8.73
C TRP A 23 -20.78 1.31 -9.12
N LYS A 24 -21.73 2.21 -8.91
CA LYS A 24 -23.13 2.06 -9.30
C LYS A 24 -23.52 3.07 -10.37
N TRP A 25 -24.03 2.58 -11.49
CA TRP A 25 -24.59 3.41 -12.57
C TRP A 25 -25.80 4.22 -12.08
N SER A 26 -25.89 5.46 -12.56
CA SER A 26 -26.96 6.38 -12.17
C SER A 26 -28.27 6.10 -12.90
N LYS A 27 -28.23 5.54 -14.11
CA LYS A 27 -29.38 5.20 -14.93
C LYS A 27 -29.33 3.72 -15.32
N LYS A 28 -29.35 3.43 -16.63
CA LYS A 28 -29.37 2.10 -17.25
C LYS A 28 -28.13 1.89 -18.13
N GLU A 29 -27.03 2.55 -17.77
CA GLU A 29 -25.75 2.40 -18.47
C GLU A 29 -25.26 0.94 -18.43
N VAL A 30 -24.59 0.52 -19.49
CA VAL A 30 -23.97 -0.81 -19.63
C VAL A 30 -22.54 -0.67 -20.14
N ILE A 31 -21.73 -1.70 -19.95
CA ILE A 31 -20.36 -1.73 -20.49
C ILE A 31 -20.37 -2.58 -21.75
N TRP A 32 -20.07 -1.96 -22.90
CA TRP A 32 -19.97 -2.66 -24.19
C TRP A 32 -18.67 -3.43 -24.33
N SER A 33 -17.56 -2.81 -23.96
CA SER A 33 -16.22 -3.40 -24.07
C SER A 33 -15.25 -2.76 -23.08
N MET A 34 -14.16 -3.46 -22.78
CA MET A 34 -13.09 -3.00 -21.91
C MET A 34 -11.72 -3.37 -22.47
N MET A 35 -10.70 -2.58 -22.13
CA MET A 35 -9.27 -2.86 -22.41
C MET A 35 -8.45 -2.48 -21.18
N GLY A 36 -7.41 -3.25 -20.86
CA GLY A 36 -6.59 -3.09 -19.65
C GLY A 36 -7.25 -3.48 -18.34
N GLY A 37 -8.51 -3.93 -18.37
CA GLY A 37 -9.26 -4.37 -17.20
C GLY A 37 -10.50 -5.14 -17.63
N GLN A 38 -11.09 -5.89 -16.71
CA GLN A 38 -12.30 -6.68 -16.97
C GLN A 38 -13.26 -6.63 -15.79
N THR A 39 -14.54 -6.88 -16.07
CA THR A 39 -15.54 -7.03 -15.00
C THR A 39 -15.47 -8.45 -14.46
N THR A 40 -15.73 -8.60 -13.16
CA THR A 40 -15.76 -9.93 -12.52
C THR A 40 -17.00 -10.73 -12.89
N GLU A 41 -18.08 -10.05 -13.28
CA GLU A 41 -19.35 -10.66 -13.65
C GLU A 41 -20.01 -9.87 -14.79
N GLN A 42 -20.62 -10.60 -15.73
CA GLN A 42 -21.39 -10.00 -16.82
C GLN A 42 -22.78 -9.51 -16.35
N GLY A 43 -23.45 -10.25 -15.47
CA GLY A 43 -24.83 -10.00 -15.04
C GLY A 43 -25.87 -10.36 -16.10
N ASP A 44 -27.13 -9.97 -15.85
CA ASP A 44 -28.24 -10.25 -16.77
C ASP A 44 -28.26 -9.26 -17.94
N CYS A 45 -27.80 -9.73 -19.10
CA CYS A 45 -27.83 -9.02 -20.37
C CYS A 45 -28.96 -9.46 -21.32
N SER A 46 -29.96 -10.22 -20.85
CA SER A 46 -31.03 -10.82 -21.67
C SER A 46 -31.81 -9.82 -22.54
N ARG A 47 -31.83 -8.53 -22.15
CA ARG A 47 -32.45 -7.45 -22.91
C ARG A 47 -31.79 -7.18 -24.27
N PHE A 48 -30.53 -7.60 -24.46
CA PHE A 48 -29.78 -7.35 -25.70
C PHE A 48 -29.83 -8.59 -26.58
N LYS A 49 -30.48 -8.48 -27.75
CA LYS A 49 -30.53 -9.54 -28.77
C LYS A 49 -29.42 -9.31 -29.79
N GLY A 50 -28.55 -10.31 -30.00
CA GLY A 50 -27.40 -10.22 -30.91
C GLY A 50 -26.12 -9.87 -30.17
N ASN A 51 -25.64 -8.63 -30.32
CA ASN A 51 -24.41 -8.18 -29.63
C ASN A 51 -24.68 -7.98 -28.14
N ILE A 52 -24.11 -8.87 -27.32
CA ILE A 52 -24.23 -8.85 -25.87
C ILE A 52 -23.14 -7.93 -25.29
N PRO A 53 -23.49 -6.95 -24.43
CA PRO A 53 -22.49 -6.14 -23.73
C PRO A 53 -21.58 -6.97 -22.83
N HIS A 54 -20.36 -6.49 -22.61
CA HIS A 54 -19.41 -7.06 -21.66
C HIS A 54 -19.96 -7.14 -20.23
N CYS A 55 -20.74 -6.15 -19.79
CA CYS A 55 -21.40 -6.18 -18.49
C CYS A 55 -22.68 -5.33 -18.47
N CYS A 56 -23.76 -5.90 -17.94
CA CYS A 56 -25.07 -5.25 -17.76
C CYS A 56 -25.45 -5.03 -16.29
N LYS A 57 -24.57 -5.37 -15.34
CA LYS A 57 -24.83 -5.08 -13.91
C LYS A 57 -24.95 -3.58 -13.69
N LYS A 58 -25.89 -3.19 -12.84
CA LYS A 58 -26.03 -1.79 -12.40
C LYS A 58 -24.87 -1.36 -11.51
N ASP A 59 -24.22 -2.30 -10.85
CA ASP A 59 -23.11 -2.13 -9.92
C ASP A 59 -21.90 -2.99 -10.35
N PRO A 60 -21.27 -2.69 -11.50
CA PRO A 60 -20.14 -3.48 -11.98
C PRO A 60 -18.97 -3.41 -11.01
N THR A 61 -18.23 -4.51 -10.95
CA THR A 61 -16.95 -4.63 -10.25
C THR A 61 -15.88 -4.97 -11.25
N VAL A 62 -14.78 -4.21 -11.23
CA VAL A 62 -13.69 -4.27 -12.20
C VAL A 62 -12.39 -4.61 -11.53
N VAL A 63 -11.62 -5.46 -12.19
CA VAL A 63 -10.25 -5.82 -11.83
C VAL A 63 -9.32 -5.50 -13.01
N ASP A 64 -8.05 -5.26 -12.69
CA ASP A 64 -6.99 -5.13 -13.70
C ASP A 64 -6.76 -6.49 -14.38
N LEU A 65 -6.24 -6.46 -15.61
CA LEU A 65 -5.78 -7.67 -16.27
C LEU A 65 -4.40 -8.09 -15.72
N LEU A 66 -4.05 -9.36 -15.90
CA LEU A 66 -2.78 -9.92 -15.42
C LEU A 66 -1.59 -9.52 -16.31
N PRO A 67 -0.36 -9.51 -15.76
CA PRO A 67 0.85 -9.39 -16.57
C PRO A 67 0.90 -10.46 -17.67
N GLY A 68 1.37 -10.10 -18.86
CA GLY A 68 1.41 -11.01 -20.03
C GLY A 68 0.15 -10.99 -20.91
N THR A 69 -0.84 -10.15 -20.60
CA THR A 69 -2.01 -9.90 -21.45
C THR A 69 -1.59 -9.53 -22.89
N PRO A 70 -2.26 -9.99 -23.95
CA PRO A 70 -1.94 -9.63 -25.33
C PRO A 70 -1.99 -8.12 -25.61
N TYR A 71 -1.10 -7.61 -26.48
CA TYR A 71 -0.94 -6.17 -26.74
C TYR A 71 -2.23 -5.48 -27.21
N ASN A 72 -3.09 -6.18 -27.97
CA ASN A 72 -4.37 -5.66 -28.44
C ASN A 72 -5.41 -5.43 -27.33
N GLN A 73 -5.17 -5.95 -26.12
CA GLN A 73 -6.02 -5.77 -24.95
C GLN A 73 -5.40 -4.82 -23.92
N GLN A 74 -4.20 -4.29 -24.18
CA GLN A 74 -3.49 -3.39 -23.28
C GLN A 74 -3.79 -1.91 -23.57
N ILE A 75 -3.60 -1.10 -22.53
CA ILE A 75 -3.55 0.37 -22.55
C ILE A 75 -2.34 0.83 -21.70
N ALA A 76 -1.97 2.11 -21.78
CA ALA A 76 -0.94 2.66 -20.91
C ALA A 76 -1.24 2.40 -19.41
N ASN A 77 -0.21 2.04 -18.64
CA ASN A 77 -0.28 1.80 -17.19
C ASN A 77 -1.09 0.56 -16.72
N CYS A 78 -1.65 -0.25 -17.60
CA CYS A 78 -2.06 -1.65 -17.29
C CYS A 78 -0.90 -2.61 -17.66
N CYS A 79 -0.96 -3.93 -17.56
CA CYS A 79 -1.86 -4.85 -16.87
C CYS A 79 -1.05 -5.46 -15.74
N LYS A 80 -1.24 -5.01 -14.50
CA LYS A 80 -0.35 -5.37 -13.38
C LYS A 80 -1.01 -6.31 -12.39
N GLY A 81 -2.12 -6.94 -12.77
CA GLY A 81 -2.94 -7.73 -11.85
C GLY A 81 -3.42 -6.92 -10.65
N GLY A 82 -3.58 -5.61 -10.82
CA GLY A 82 -4.07 -4.70 -9.80
C GLY A 82 -3.00 -4.30 -8.78
N VAL A 83 -1.74 -4.68 -8.97
CA VAL A 83 -0.63 -4.29 -8.10
C VAL A 83 -0.25 -2.84 -8.38
N LEU A 84 -0.20 -2.02 -7.32
CA LEU A 84 0.25 -0.63 -7.38
C LEU A 84 1.34 -0.38 -6.33
N ASN A 85 2.47 0.17 -6.76
CA ASN A 85 3.52 0.57 -5.83
C ASN A 85 3.14 1.84 -5.06
N SER A 86 3.85 2.07 -3.96
CA SER A 86 3.77 3.32 -3.22
C SER A 86 4.35 4.47 -4.05
N TRP A 87 3.83 5.67 -3.84
CA TRP A 87 4.25 6.85 -4.61
C TRP A 87 5.73 7.21 -4.38
N VAL A 88 6.25 6.96 -3.17
CA VAL A 88 7.63 7.32 -2.82
C VAL A 88 8.65 6.41 -3.49
N GLN A 89 8.36 5.11 -3.57
CA GLN A 89 9.31 4.11 -4.08
C GLN A 89 9.33 4.05 -5.59
N ASP A 90 8.16 4.11 -6.24
CA ASP A 90 8.08 4.05 -7.69
C ASP A 90 6.82 4.76 -8.22
N PRO A 91 6.90 6.08 -8.49
CA PRO A 91 5.80 6.85 -9.05
C PRO A 91 5.32 6.33 -10.41
N ALA A 92 6.20 5.72 -11.22
CA ALA A 92 5.86 5.26 -12.56
C ALA A 92 4.91 4.06 -12.51
N THR A 93 5.03 3.21 -11.49
CA THR A 93 4.18 2.03 -11.30
C THR A 93 3.07 2.23 -10.26
N ALA A 94 2.93 3.44 -9.71
CA ALA A 94 1.87 3.84 -8.77
C ALA A 94 0.52 4.18 -9.44
N ALA A 95 0.40 4.06 -10.77
CA ALA A 95 -0.85 4.26 -11.50
C ALA A 95 -1.28 2.99 -12.25
N SER A 96 -2.58 2.71 -12.32
CA SER A 96 -3.16 1.71 -13.23
C SER A 96 -4.31 2.34 -14.00
N SER A 97 -4.53 1.92 -15.25
CA SER A 97 -5.60 2.46 -16.06
C SER A 97 -6.27 1.41 -16.91
N PHE A 98 -7.56 1.59 -17.16
CA PHE A 98 -8.33 0.76 -18.08
C PHE A 98 -9.28 1.63 -18.90
N GLN A 99 -9.58 1.18 -20.11
CA GLN A 99 -10.55 1.81 -20.98
C GLN A 99 -11.88 1.07 -20.90
N VAL A 100 -12.97 1.83 -20.87
CA VAL A 100 -14.33 1.31 -20.86
C VAL A 100 -15.17 2.00 -21.93
N SER A 101 -15.88 1.21 -22.73
CA SER A 101 -16.90 1.69 -23.66
C SER A 101 -18.27 1.59 -22.98
N VAL A 102 -18.91 2.73 -22.73
CA VAL A 102 -20.17 2.79 -21.97
C VAL A 102 -21.34 3.00 -22.94
N GLY A 103 -22.31 2.10 -22.89
CA GLY A 103 -23.57 2.17 -23.62
C GLY A 103 -24.68 2.81 -22.80
N GLN A 104 -25.71 3.31 -23.50
CA GLN A 104 -26.90 3.93 -22.88
C GLN A 104 -26.58 5.11 -21.94
N ALA A 105 -25.40 5.71 -22.09
CA ALA A 105 -25.00 6.93 -21.42
C ALA A 105 -25.57 8.16 -22.14
N GLY A 106 -25.60 9.30 -21.43
CA GLY A 106 -25.92 10.58 -22.05
C GLY A 106 -24.88 10.99 -23.11
N THR A 107 -25.30 11.75 -24.11
CA THR A 107 -24.46 12.22 -25.22
C THR A 107 -23.95 13.65 -25.04
N THR A 108 -24.37 14.33 -23.98
CA THR A 108 -24.01 15.73 -23.68
C THR A 108 -23.59 15.89 -22.23
N ASN A 109 -22.84 16.94 -21.92
CA ASN A 109 -22.44 17.27 -20.54
C ASN A 109 -23.63 17.45 -19.57
N LYS A 110 -24.83 17.76 -20.07
CA LYS A 110 -26.08 17.85 -19.28
C LYS A 110 -26.75 16.50 -19.04
N THR A 111 -26.62 15.56 -19.98
CA THR A 111 -27.36 14.28 -19.96
C THR A 111 -26.58 13.14 -19.30
N VAL A 112 -25.25 13.20 -19.37
CA VAL A 112 -24.33 12.29 -18.65
C VAL A 112 -24.55 12.45 -17.15
N ARG A 113 -24.67 11.34 -16.42
CA ARG A 113 -24.78 11.33 -14.96
C ARG A 113 -23.56 10.66 -14.37
N VAL A 114 -23.03 11.27 -13.30
CA VAL A 114 -21.89 10.71 -12.55
C VAL A 114 -22.34 9.41 -11.89
N PRO A 115 -21.56 8.32 -11.95
CA PRO A 115 -21.84 7.14 -11.14
C PRO A 115 -21.78 7.46 -9.64
N LYS A 116 -22.40 6.59 -8.83
CA LYS A 116 -22.48 6.74 -7.38
C LYS A 116 -21.88 5.52 -6.69
N ASN A 117 -21.65 5.61 -5.39
CA ASN A 117 -21.24 4.49 -4.53
C ASN A 117 -19.99 3.78 -5.05
N PHE A 118 -18.91 4.54 -5.24
CA PHE A 118 -17.61 3.97 -5.57
C PHE A 118 -17.09 3.14 -4.39
N THR A 119 -16.52 1.99 -4.70
CA THR A 119 -15.88 1.10 -3.73
C THR A 119 -14.51 0.72 -4.27
N LEU A 120 -13.49 0.84 -3.43
CA LEU A 120 -12.14 0.35 -3.72
C LEU A 120 -11.82 -0.72 -2.70
N LYS A 121 -11.66 -1.96 -3.18
CA LYS A 121 -11.15 -3.06 -2.37
C LYS A 121 -9.69 -3.28 -2.76
N ALA A 122 -8.87 -3.56 -1.77
CA ALA A 122 -7.48 -3.97 -1.89
C ALA A 122 -7.30 -5.21 -0.99
N PRO A 123 -6.13 -5.86 -0.96
CA PRO A 123 -5.88 -6.90 0.03
C PRO A 123 -6.02 -6.31 1.44
N GLY A 124 -6.97 -6.84 2.21
CA GLY A 124 -7.34 -6.35 3.53
C GLY A 124 -8.42 -5.25 3.53
N PRO A 125 -9.10 -5.05 4.68
CA PRO A 125 -10.04 -3.95 4.85
C PRO A 125 -9.32 -2.60 4.99
N GLY A 126 -10.05 -1.48 4.86
CA GLY A 126 -9.55 -0.16 5.28
C GLY A 126 -9.78 0.98 4.30
N TYR A 127 -10.05 0.70 3.02
CA TYR A 127 -10.33 1.75 2.04
C TYR A 127 -11.81 2.16 2.05
N THR A 128 -12.05 3.46 2.12
CA THR A 128 -13.38 4.07 1.97
C THR A 128 -13.30 5.17 0.92
N CYS A 129 -14.27 5.21 0.00
CA CYS A 129 -14.30 6.18 -1.08
C CYS A 129 -15.35 7.26 -0.83
N GLY A 130 -14.97 8.51 -1.06
CA GLY A 130 -15.88 9.64 -1.03
C GLY A 130 -16.77 9.74 -2.27
N PRO A 131 -17.69 10.72 -2.32
CA PRO A 131 -18.49 10.99 -3.51
C PRO A 131 -17.62 11.50 -4.66
N ALA A 132 -18.04 11.20 -5.89
CA ALA A 132 -17.38 11.68 -7.10
C ALA A 132 -17.56 13.19 -7.26
N LYS A 133 -16.45 13.91 -7.46
CA LYS A 133 -16.41 15.36 -7.69
C LYS A 133 -16.14 15.64 -9.16
N ILE A 134 -17.00 16.43 -9.80
CA ILE A 134 -16.81 16.83 -11.21
C ILE A 134 -15.61 17.78 -11.30
N VAL A 135 -14.73 17.53 -12.27
CA VAL A 135 -13.53 18.32 -12.53
C VAL A 135 -13.47 18.73 -13.99
N LYS A 136 -12.45 19.52 -14.36
CA LYS A 136 -12.21 19.94 -15.75
C LYS A 136 -12.16 18.71 -16.67
N PRO A 137 -12.86 18.72 -17.81
CA PRO A 137 -12.87 17.57 -18.71
C PRO A 137 -11.47 17.25 -19.25
N SER A 138 -11.15 15.96 -19.21
CA SER A 138 -9.86 15.42 -19.65
C SER A 138 -9.72 15.54 -21.16
N ARG A 139 -8.51 15.83 -21.63
CA ARG A 139 -8.16 15.86 -23.05
C ARG A 139 -7.28 14.67 -23.38
N PHE A 140 -7.61 13.94 -24.43
CA PHE A 140 -6.86 12.80 -24.93
C PHE A 140 -6.24 13.17 -26.26
N VAL A 141 -4.91 13.13 -26.31
CA VAL A 141 -4.14 13.37 -27.53
C VAL A 141 -3.84 12.02 -28.17
N THR A 142 -4.05 11.89 -29.47
CA THR A 142 -3.70 10.68 -30.21
C THR A 142 -2.19 10.44 -30.22
N ALA A 143 -1.77 9.18 -30.42
CA ALA A 143 -0.35 8.80 -30.39
C ALA A 143 0.50 9.56 -31.42
N ASP A 144 -0.08 9.89 -32.59
CA ASP A 144 0.53 10.70 -33.64
C ASP A 144 0.55 12.21 -33.33
N LYS A 145 -0.01 12.63 -32.18
CA LYS A 145 -0.14 14.01 -31.70
C LYS A 145 -1.00 14.93 -32.57
N ARG A 146 -1.71 14.41 -33.58
CA ARG A 146 -2.45 15.23 -34.55
C ARG A 146 -3.88 15.56 -34.12
N ARG A 147 -4.50 14.70 -33.30
CA ARG A 147 -5.90 14.85 -32.90
C ARG A 147 -6.01 14.94 -31.39
N VAL A 148 -6.77 15.92 -30.92
CA VAL A 148 -7.16 16.06 -29.52
C VAL A 148 -8.65 15.82 -29.40
N THR A 149 -9.04 14.90 -28.52
CA THR A 149 -10.43 14.67 -28.15
C THR A 149 -10.63 15.06 -26.69
N GLN A 150 -11.85 15.44 -26.32
CA GLN A 150 -12.17 15.86 -24.96
C GLN A 150 -13.30 15.00 -24.39
N ALA A 151 -13.19 14.63 -23.12
CA ALA A 151 -14.26 13.97 -22.40
C ALA A 151 -15.49 14.90 -22.30
N LEU A 152 -16.70 14.34 -22.34
CA LEU A 152 -17.92 15.10 -22.06
C LEU A 152 -17.97 15.59 -20.60
N MET A 153 -17.44 14.76 -19.69
CA MET A 153 -17.34 15.05 -18.26
C MET A 153 -16.21 14.20 -17.67
N THR A 154 -15.46 14.78 -16.73
CA THR A 154 -14.48 14.05 -15.90
C THR A 154 -14.87 14.23 -14.44
N TRP A 155 -14.66 13.19 -13.64
CA TRP A 155 -14.84 13.26 -12.20
C TRP A 155 -13.67 12.58 -11.49
N ASN A 156 -13.37 13.07 -10.29
CA ASN A 156 -12.38 12.49 -9.39
C ASN A 156 -13.08 11.86 -8.19
N VAL A 157 -12.61 10.69 -7.79
CA VAL A 157 -13.02 10.00 -6.57
C VAL A 157 -11.78 9.87 -5.70
N THR A 158 -11.89 10.26 -4.44
CA THR A 158 -10.81 10.09 -3.46
C THR A 158 -11.19 8.93 -2.55
N CYS A 159 -10.32 7.93 -2.47
CA CYS A 159 -10.44 6.82 -1.53
C CYS A 159 -9.35 6.94 -0.48
N THR A 160 -9.71 6.91 0.79
CA THR A 160 -8.81 7.04 1.93
C THR A 160 -8.67 5.73 2.66
N TYR A 161 -7.46 5.43 3.12
CA TYR A 161 -7.18 4.26 3.92
C TYR A 161 -7.23 4.62 5.41
N SER A 162 -7.98 3.87 6.21
CA SER A 162 -8.01 4.00 7.66
C SER A 162 -7.34 2.80 8.31
N GLN A 163 -6.23 3.05 9.04
CA GLN A 163 -5.52 2.00 9.78
C GLN A 163 -6.42 1.36 10.85
N PHE A 164 -7.23 2.16 11.54
CA PHE A 164 -8.15 1.68 12.58
C PHE A 164 -9.25 0.77 12.04
N LEU A 165 -9.73 1.01 10.82
CA LEU A 165 -10.71 0.13 10.17
C LEU A 165 -10.05 -1.13 9.59
N ALA A 166 -8.79 -1.01 9.17
CA ALA A 166 -8.06 -2.12 8.58
C ALA A 166 -7.60 -3.14 9.63
N GLN A 167 -7.15 -2.67 10.79
CA GLN A 167 -6.58 -3.52 11.81
C GLN A 167 -6.82 -2.94 13.20
N LYS A 168 -7.40 -3.76 14.08
CA LYS A 168 -7.65 -3.38 15.49
C LYS A 168 -6.38 -3.48 16.34
N THR A 169 -5.44 -4.33 15.96
CA THR A 169 -4.18 -4.55 16.68
C THR A 169 -2.98 -4.09 15.84
N PRO A 170 -1.88 -3.67 16.47
CA PRO A 170 -0.65 -3.35 15.77
C PRO A 170 -0.12 -4.51 14.91
N THR A 171 0.57 -4.19 13.82
CA THR A 171 1.24 -5.17 12.96
C THR A 171 2.62 -5.58 13.45
N CYS A 172 3.22 -4.78 14.33
CA CYS A 172 4.56 -5.03 14.84
C CYS A 172 4.72 -4.50 16.25
N CYS A 173 5.79 -4.95 16.91
CA CYS A 173 6.27 -4.39 18.15
C CYS A 173 7.75 -4.02 18.03
N VAL A 174 8.21 -3.15 18.94
CA VAL A 174 9.60 -2.71 19.01
C VAL A 174 10.25 -3.28 20.27
N SER A 175 11.49 -3.76 20.13
CA SER A 175 12.37 -4.15 21.23
C SER A 175 13.66 -3.36 21.14
N LEU A 176 14.23 -3.01 22.29
CA LEU A 176 15.31 -2.03 22.39
C LEU A 176 16.51 -2.64 23.11
N SER A 177 17.72 -2.28 22.69
CA SER A 177 18.96 -2.65 23.37
C SER A 177 20.07 -1.64 23.12
N SER A 178 21.11 -1.66 23.94
CA SER A 178 22.30 -0.80 23.75
C SER A 178 23.58 -1.58 24.00
N PHE A 179 24.70 -1.05 23.49
CA PHE A 179 26.02 -1.64 23.70
C PHE A 179 26.54 -1.57 25.15
N TYR A 180 25.95 -0.70 25.98
CA TYR A 180 26.37 -0.49 27.37
C TYR A 180 25.47 -1.20 28.39
N ASN A 181 24.45 -1.94 27.92
CA ASN A 181 23.56 -2.71 28.78
C ASN A 181 23.28 -4.09 28.16
N GLU A 182 23.51 -5.15 28.93
CA GLU A 182 23.30 -6.53 28.49
C GLU A 182 21.81 -6.91 28.44
N THR A 183 20.94 -6.16 29.12
CA THR A 183 19.50 -6.43 29.11
C THR A 183 18.83 -5.87 27.87
N ILE A 184 18.06 -6.71 27.16
CA ILE A 184 17.18 -6.30 26.08
C ILE A 184 15.82 -5.93 26.69
N VAL A 185 15.31 -4.74 26.37
CA VAL A 185 13.93 -4.38 26.65
C VAL A 185 13.04 -5.08 25.62
N PRO A 186 12.27 -6.11 26.01
CA PRO A 186 11.46 -6.87 25.07
C PRO A 186 10.23 -6.07 24.64
N CYS A 187 9.56 -6.54 23.60
CA CYS A 187 8.23 -6.04 23.28
C CYS A 187 7.27 -6.24 24.46
N PRO A 188 6.30 -5.32 24.68
CA PRO A 188 5.25 -5.51 25.68
C PRO A 188 4.51 -6.83 25.49
N GLN A 189 4.13 -7.46 26.60
CA GLN A 189 3.32 -8.67 26.54
C GLN A 189 2.00 -8.37 25.82
N CYS A 190 1.59 -9.26 24.92
CA CYS A 190 0.37 -9.14 24.14
C CYS A 190 0.23 -7.86 23.29
N ALA A 191 1.35 -7.25 22.86
CA ALA A 191 1.36 -6.02 22.07
C ALA A 191 0.48 -6.08 20.80
N CYS A 192 0.39 -7.24 20.14
CA CYS A 192 -0.45 -7.43 18.94
C CYS A 192 -1.76 -8.18 19.22
N GLY A 193 -2.14 -8.27 20.50
CA GLY A 193 -3.35 -8.93 20.98
C GLY A 193 -3.13 -10.39 21.33
N CYS A 194 -3.43 -10.75 22.58
CA CYS A 194 -3.62 -12.14 23.00
C CYS A 194 -5.11 -12.43 23.13
N GLN A 195 -5.53 -13.65 22.81
CA GLN A 195 -6.86 -14.12 23.21
C GLN A 195 -6.76 -14.83 24.57
N ASN A 196 -7.73 -14.57 25.44
CA ASN A 196 -7.90 -15.25 26.72
C ASN A 196 -8.28 -16.72 26.46
N THR A 197 -7.29 -17.58 26.21
CA THR A 197 -7.51 -19.03 26.17
C THR A 197 -6.63 -19.71 27.19
N SER A 198 -7.29 -20.45 28.08
CA SER A 198 -6.74 -21.08 29.28
C SER A 198 -5.88 -22.32 28.99
N GLN A 199 -5.35 -22.48 27.77
CA GLN A 199 -4.59 -23.67 27.37
C GLN A 199 -3.12 -23.32 27.06
N PRO A 200 -2.16 -23.93 27.77
CA PRO A 200 -0.75 -23.81 27.43
C PRO A 200 -0.48 -24.54 26.12
N GLY A 201 -0.19 -23.79 25.05
CA GLY A 201 0.22 -24.34 23.73
C GLY A 201 -0.66 -23.97 22.53
N SER A 202 -1.78 -23.26 22.69
CA SER A 202 -2.72 -23.01 21.56
C SER A 202 -2.25 -21.97 20.53
N CYS A 203 -1.10 -21.33 20.73
CA CYS A 203 -0.60 -20.25 19.87
C CYS A 203 -0.31 -20.65 18.41
N VAL A 204 -0.39 -21.94 18.07
CA VAL A 204 -0.19 -22.50 16.71
C VAL A 204 -1.51 -22.68 15.93
N ASP A 205 -2.69 -22.55 16.56
CA ASP A 205 -3.99 -22.81 15.89
C ASP A 205 -4.73 -21.53 15.42
N TYR A 206 -4.07 -20.37 15.48
CA TYR A 206 -4.71 -19.09 15.17
C TYR A 206 -4.30 -18.53 13.81
N VAL A 207 -5.26 -17.93 13.10
CA VAL A 207 -5.03 -17.17 11.88
C VAL A 207 -4.80 -15.69 12.25
N PRO A 208 -3.67 -15.07 11.89
CA PRO A 208 -2.55 -15.61 11.12
C PRO A 208 -1.63 -16.53 11.95
N LEU A 209 -1.12 -17.59 11.32
CA LEU A 209 -0.21 -18.58 11.92
C LEU A 209 1.11 -17.89 12.28
N VAL A 210 1.27 -17.49 13.55
CA VAL A 210 2.44 -16.77 14.04
C VAL A 210 3.20 -17.59 15.07
N GLN A 211 4.52 -17.44 15.09
CA GLN A 211 5.36 -18.04 16.11
C GLN A 211 4.99 -17.50 17.48
N CYS A 212 4.77 -18.43 18.41
CA CYS A 212 4.42 -18.16 19.78
C CYS A 212 5.51 -17.34 20.48
N THR A 213 5.15 -16.11 20.84
CA THR A 213 6.01 -15.19 21.59
C THR A 213 5.14 -14.47 22.62
N SER A 214 5.75 -13.91 23.67
CA SER A 214 5.00 -13.17 24.69
C SER A 214 4.25 -11.95 24.13
N HIS A 215 4.68 -11.39 22.99
CA HIS A 215 4.09 -10.22 22.35
C HIS A 215 3.06 -10.54 21.26
N MET A 216 3.05 -11.78 20.74
CA MET A 216 2.12 -12.27 19.70
C MET A 216 2.08 -11.41 18.42
N CYS A 217 3.18 -10.75 18.08
CA CYS A 217 3.27 -9.88 16.90
C CYS A 217 3.83 -10.63 15.70
N PRO A 218 3.26 -10.46 14.49
CA PRO A 218 3.78 -11.11 13.29
C PRO A 218 5.13 -10.54 12.87
N VAL A 219 5.47 -9.30 13.27
CA VAL A 219 6.78 -8.69 13.02
C VAL A 219 7.34 -8.08 14.30
N ARG A 220 8.64 -8.24 14.53
CA ARG A 220 9.39 -7.51 15.55
C ARG A 220 10.44 -6.64 14.90
N VAL A 221 10.50 -5.38 15.30
CA VAL A 221 11.60 -4.48 14.98
C VAL A 221 12.51 -4.39 16.21
N HIS A 222 13.77 -4.76 16.05
CA HIS A 222 14.77 -4.63 17.10
C HIS A 222 15.68 -3.44 16.79
N TRP A 223 15.66 -2.45 17.68
CA TRP A 223 16.49 -1.25 17.61
C TRP A 223 17.64 -1.37 18.61
N HIS A 224 18.85 -1.54 18.08
CA HIS A 224 20.05 -1.74 18.88
C HIS A 224 21.00 -0.56 18.71
N VAL A 225 21.27 0.19 19.78
CA VAL A 225 22.33 1.21 19.78
C VAL A 225 23.68 0.48 19.84
N LYS A 226 24.36 0.38 18.70
CA LYS A 226 25.55 -0.45 18.51
C LYS A 226 26.83 0.22 19.00
N GLN A 227 26.98 1.52 18.70
CA GLN A 227 28.19 2.23 19.07
C GLN A 227 27.96 3.74 19.14
N ASN A 228 28.74 4.39 19.99
CA ASN A 228 28.71 5.83 20.21
C ASN A 228 30.11 6.41 20.04
N TYR A 229 30.34 7.15 18.94
CA TYR A 229 31.59 7.85 18.67
C TYR A 229 31.53 9.30 19.17
N LYS A 230 32.60 10.07 18.98
CA LYS A 230 32.63 11.49 19.38
C LYS A 230 31.54 12.32 18.68
N GLU A 231 31.43 12.20 17.36
CA GLU A 231 30.50 13.01 16.53
C GLU A 231 29.31 12.24 15.97
N TYR A 232 29.34 10.91 16.03
CA TYR A 232 28.34 10.04 15.42
C TYR A 232 27.89 8.98 16.40
N TRP A 233 26.72 8.42 16.14
CA TRP A 233 26.25 7.21 16.80
C TRP A 233 25.62 6.27 15.77
N ARG A 234 25.71 4.98 16.05
CA ARG A 234 25.37 3.92 15.13
C ARG A 234 24.28 3.05 15.74
N VAL A 235 23.21 2.86 14.97
CA VAL A 235 22.09 1.98 15.31
C VAL A 235 22.10 0.81 14.35
N LYS A 236 21.81 -0.38 14.86
CA LYS A 236 21.47 -1.55 14.07
C LYS A 236 19.98 -1.81 14.20
N VAL A 237 19.27 -1.83 13.08
CA VAL A 237 17.86 -2.19 13.00
C VAL A 237 17.74 -3.60 12.45
N THR A 238 17.01 -4.47 13.15
CA THR A 238 16.72 -5.84 12.70
C THR A 238 15.22 -6.06 12.66
N ILE A 239 14.69 -6.35 11.49
CA ILE A 239 13.27 -6.67 11.29
C ILE A 239 13.15 -8.18 11.18
N THR A 240 12.38 -8.79 12.07
CA THR A 240 12.16 -10.25 12.12
C THR A 240 10.70 -10.56 11.86
N ASN A 241 10.44 -11.49 10.96
CA ASN A 241 9.12 -12.03 10.67
C ASN A 241 8.86 -13.28 11.51
N PHE A 242 7.74 -13.28 12.22
CA PHE A 242 7.24 -14.38 13.02
C PHE A 242 6.00 -15.03 12.37
N ASN A 243 5.55 -14.57 11.21
CA ASN A 243 4.44 -15.16 10.47
C ASN A 243 4.92 -16.37 9.64
N TYR A 244 4.30 -17.53 9.83
CA TYR A 244 4.61 -18.76 9.08
C TYR A 244 3.97 -18.81 7.69
N ASN A 245 2.86 -18.08 7.50
CA ASN A 245 2.05 -18.16 6.28
C ASN A 245 2.22 -16.94 5.37
N MET A 246 3.11 -15.99 5.72
CA MET A 246 3.24 -14.74 4.99
C MET A 246 4.70 -14.33 4.81
N ASN A 247 5.05 -14.11 3.55
CA ASN A 247 6.25 -13.40 3.14
C ASN A 247 5.90 -11.93 2.90
N TYR A 248 6.75 -11.01 3.36
CA TYR A 248 6.59 -9.59 3.09
C TYR A 248 7.54 -9.17 1.96
N THR A 249 7.03 -9.20 0.73
CA THR A 249 7.69 -8.62 -0.45
C THR A 249 7.54 -7.10 -0.44
N GLN A 250 8.59 -6.35 -0.75
CA GLN A 250 8.60 -4.89 -0.74
C GLN A 250 8.14 -4.32 0.61
N TRP A 251 8.65 -4.88 1.70
CA TRP A 251 8.34 -4.41 3.04
C TRP A 251 8.79 -2.95 3.20
N ASN A 252 8.02 -2.20 3.99
CA ASN A 252 8.33 -0.83 4.37
C ASN A 252 8.32 -0.72 5.88
N LEU A 253 9.34 -0.08 6.44
CA LEU A 253 9.43 0.29 7.84
C LEU A 253 9.37 1.82 7.92
N VAL A 254 8.38 2.33 8.66
CA VAL A 254 8.28 3.76 8.96
C VAL A 254 8.67 3.96 10.41
N VAL A 255 9.64 4.83 10.65
CA VAL A 255 10.16 5.13 11.99
C VAL A 255 10.06 6.63 12.21
N GLN A 256 9.49 7.03 13.34
CA GLN A 256 9.53 8.40 13.81
C GLN A 256 10.56 8.47 14.95
N HIS A 257 11.60 9.27 14.77
CA HIS A 257 12.61 9.52 15.80
C HIS A 257 13.24 10.89 15.54
N PRO A 258 13.40 11.76 16.56
CA PRO A 258 13.87 13.14 16.39
C PRO A 258 15.18 13.27 15.58
N ASN A 259 16.04 12.26 15.68
CA ASN A 259 17.34 12.27 15.02
C ASN A 259 17.38 11.89 13.53
N PHE A 260 16.25 11.54 12.91
CA PHE A 260 16.23 11.30 11.46
C PHE A 260 16.53 12.56 10.62
N ASP A 261 16.39 13.74 11.21
CA ASP A 261 16.86 15.01 10.63
C ASP A 261 18.39 15.00 10.38
N ASN A 262 19.13 14.21 11.16
CA ASN A 262 20.59 14.13 11.14
C ASN A 262 21.12 12.76 10.67
N LEU A 263 20.31 11.99 9.92
CA LEU A 263 20.77 10.74 9.33
C LEU A 263 21.87 11.02 8.30
N THR A 264 23.07 10.50 8.54
CA THR A 264 24.24 10.72 7.68
C THR A 264 24.41 9.62 6.66
N GLN A 265 24.24 8.36 7.09
CA GLN A 265 24.43 7.20 6.24
C GLN A 265 23.49 6.07 6.62
N ILE A 266 23.01 5.37 5.61
CA ILE A 266 22.25 4.12 5.75
C ILE A 266 22.99 2.99 5.02
N PHE A 267 23.02 1.81 5.64
CA PHE A 267 23.64 0.62 5.07
C PHE A 267 22.56 -0.39 4.68
N SER A 268 22.68 -1.00 3.50
CA SER A 268 21.85 -2.13 3.06
C SER A 268 20.35 -1.88 2.90
N PHE A 269 19.79 -0.72 3.24
CA PHE A 269 18.39 -0.33 3.00
C PHE A 269 18.33 0.95 2.18
N ASN A 270 17.21 1.15 1.49
CA ASN A 270 16.83 2.43 0.91
C ASN A 270 16.17 3.32 1.97
N TYR A 271 16.26 4.64 1.80
CA TYR A 271 15.76 5.64 2.72
C TYR A 271 15.07 6.78 1.99
N LYS A 272 14.00 7.29 2.59
CA LYS A 272 13.40 8.58 2.25
C LYS A 272 12.80 9.21 3.50
N SER A 273 13.17 10.46 3.77
CA SER A 273 12.47 11.27 4.77
C SER A 273 11.02 11.48 4.33
N LEU A 274 10.10 11.33 5.27
CA LEU A 274 8.70 11.70 5.12
C LEU A 274 8.47 12.94 5.96
N THR A 275 7.85 13.95 5.35
CA THR A 275 7.48 15.21 6.01
C THR A 275 5.95 15.30 6.06
N PRO A 276 5.29 14.48 6.92
CA PRO A 276 3.83 14.48 7.00
C PRO A 276 3.30 15.83 7.47
N TYR A 277 4.10 16.56 8.25
CA TYR A 277 3.85 17.93 8.67
C TYR A 277 4.97 18.82 8.11
N THR A 278 4.63 19.99 7.59
CA THR A 278 5.58 20.90 6.91
C THR A 278 6.75 21.39 7.78
N ALA A 279 6.71 21.13 9.09
CA ALA A 279 7.69 21.60 10.07
C ALA A 279 8.53 20.49 10.73
N ILE A 280 8.20 19.20 10.53
CA ILE A 280 8.84 18.09 11.26
C ILE A 280 9.32 17.03 10.27
N ASN A 281 10.63 16.81 10.24
CA ASN A 281 11.31 15.87 9.33
C ASN A 281 11.82 14.61 10.05
N ASP A 282 11.29 14.34 11.25
CA ASP A 282 11.68 13.26 12.17
C ASP A 282 11.23 11.86 11.73
N THR A 283 10.52 11.77 10.60
CA THR A 283 9.93 10.52 10.13
C THR A 283 10.69 9.99 8.92
N ALA A 284 11.13 8.75 9.02
CA ALA A 284 11.87 8.04 7.99
C ALA A 284 11.09 6.87 7.45
N MET A 285 11.09 6.72 6.13
CA MET A 285 10.69 5.50 5.44
C MET A 285 11.93 4.73 5.02
N LEU A 286 11.99 3.46 5.43
CA LEU A 286 13.02 2.50 5.09
C LEU A 286 12.41 1.33 4.33
N TRP A 287 13.12 0.83 3.31
CA TRP A 287 12.69 -0.36 2.56
C TRP A 287 13.88 -1.13 1.98
N GLY A 288 13.63 -2.38 1.62
CA GLY A 288 14.66 -3.25 1.05
C GLY A 288 15.15 -2.80 -0.33
N VAL A 289 16.39 -3.18 -0.65
CA VAL A 289 16.99 -3.05 -1.98
C VAL A 289 16.52 -4.22 -2.83
N LYS A 290 16.01 -3.92 -4.03
CA LYS A 290 15.51 -4.93 -4.98
C LYS A 290 16.55 -6.01 -5.25
N PHE A 291 16.13 -7.26 -5.26
CA PHE A 291 17.00 -8.44 -5.50
C PHE A 291 18.08 -8.67 -4.44
N TYR A 292 18.00 -8.00 -3.29
CA TYR A 292 18.96 -8.17 -2.19
C TYR A 292 18.26 -8.50 -0.88
N ASN A 293 17.42 -7.59 -0.38
CA ASN A 293 16.70 -7.75 0.88
C ASN A 293 15.29 -7.13 0.84
N ASP A 294 14.71 -7.02 -0.35
CA ASP A 294 13.33 -6.60 -0.57
C ASP A 294 12.30 -7.70 -0.25
N LEU A 295 12.75 -8.90 0.12
CA LEU A 295 11.94 -9.99 0.62
C LEU A 295 12.25 -10.25 2.09
N LEU A 296 11.25 -10.09 2.95
CA LEU A 296 11.29 -10.59 4.32
C LEU A 296 10.51 -11.91 4.37
N SER A 297 11.26 -13.01 4.34
CA SER A 297 10.73 -14.37 4.37
C SER A 297 9.96 -14.67 5.66
N GLN A 298 9.11 -15.69 5.60
CA GLN A 298 8.38 -16.26 6.73
C GLN A 298 9.29 -16.63 7.91
N ALA A 299 8.66 -16.90 9.05
CA ALA A 299 9.35 -17.27 10.28
C ALA A 299 10.33 -18.43 10.09
N GLY A 300 11.56 -18.24 10.56
CA GLY A 300 12.66 -19.18 10.41
C GLY A 300 14.02 -18.50 10.49
N GLN A 301 15.10 -19.25 10.24
CA GLN A 301 16.48 -18.75 10.32
C GLN A 301 16.77 -17.58 9.37
N LEU A 302 16.12 -17.57 8.20
CA LEU A 302 16.24 -16.52 7.17
C LEU A 302 15.11 -15.47 7.24
N GLY A 303 14.25 -15.53 8.25
CA GLY A 303 13.10 -14.64 8.42
C GLY A 303 13.47 -13.27 9.00
N ASN A 304 14.67 -12.74 8.73
CA ASN A 304 15.05 -11.41 9.20
C ASN A 304 15.86 -10.63 8.16
N VAL A 305 15.75 -9.31 8.22
CA VAL A 305 16.57 -8.35 7.48
C VAL A 305 17.18 -7.35 8.45
N GLN A 306 18.40 -6.90 8.15
CA GLN A 306 19.18 -6.05 9.05
C GLN A 306 19.81 -4.90 8.28
N SER A 307 19.94 -3.77 8.96
CA SER A 307 20.59 -2.57 8.44
C SER A 307 21.25 -1.82 9.58
N GLU A 308 22.21 -0.98 9.23
CA GLU A 308 22.81 -0.03 10.15
C GLU A 308 22.51 1.40 9.70
N LEU A 309 22.29 2.28 10.67
CA LEU A 309 22.03 3.69 10.51
C LEU A 309 23.13 4.45 11.26
N LEU A 310 23.75 5.41 10.59
CA LEU A 310 24.73 6.32 11.18
C LEU A 310 24.12 7.71 11.26
N PHE A 311 24.02 8.21 12.47
CA PHE A 311 23.47 9.52 12.77
C PHE A 311 24.58 10.46 13.24
N ARG A 312 24.55 11.70 12.78
CA ARG A 312 25.39 12.76 13.34
C ARG A 312 24.76 13.24 14.65
N LYS A 313 25.62 13.48 15.64
CA LYS A 313 25.19 14.09 16.89
C LYS A 313 25.01 15.59 16.69
N ASP A 314 23.82 16.07 17.02
CA ASP A 314 23.60 17.49 17.22
C ASP A 314 23.92 17.83 18.68
N LYS A 315 24.88 18.74 18.90
CA LYS A 315 25.32 19.14 20.25
C LYS A 315 24.21 19.80 21.07
N ALA A 316 23.19 20.36 20.42
CA ALA A 316 22.08 21.02 21.11
C ALA A 316 21.01 20.03 21.62
N THR A 317 20.84 18.90 20.94
CA THR A 317 19.70 17.98 21.17
C THR A 317 20.14 16.57 21.59
N PHE A 318 21.36 16.16 21.29
CA PHE A 318 21.86 14.82 21.60
C PHE A 318 22.09 14.63 23.10
N THR A 319 21.40 13.66 23.68
CA THR A 319 21.59 13.22 25.07
C THR A 319 21.38 11.70 25.18
N PHE A 320 21.98 11.06 26.19
CA PHE A 320 21.61 9.68 26.56
C PHE A 320 20.60 9.66 27.72
N GLU A 321 20.29 10.81 28.30
CA GLU A 321 19.31 10.90 29.37
C GLU A 321 17.91 10.53 28.87
N LYS A 322 17.12 9.95 29.77
CA LYS A 322 15.69 9.65 29.54
C LYS A 322 15.41 8.74 28.33
N GLY A 323 16.39 7.94 27.91
CA GLY A 323 16.21 6.99 26.81
C GLY A 323 16.15 7.62 25.42
N TRP A 324 16.66 8.85 25.24
CA TRP A 324 16.59 9.62 23.98
C TRP A 324 17.11 8.90 22.73
N ALA A 325 18.01 7.92 22.88
CA ALA A 325 18.53 7.13 21.75
C ALA A 325 17.52 6.09 21.20
N PHE A 326 16.31 6.05 21.75
CA PHE A 326 15.24 5.08 21.49
C PHE A 326 13.93 5.77 21.13
#